data_AF-A0A382ZHL0-F1
#
_entry.id   AF-A0A382ZHL0-F1
#
_cell.length_a   1.000
_cell.length_b   1.000
_cell.length_c   1.000
_cell.angle_alpha   90.00
_cell.angle_beta   90.00
_cell.angle_gamma   90.00
#
_symmetry.space_group_name_H-M   'P 1'
#
loop_
_entity.id
_entity.type
_entity.pdbx_description
1 polymer ?
#
loop_
_entity_poly.entity_id
_entity_poly.type
_entity_poly.pdbx_seq_one_letter_code
_entity_poly.pdbx_strand_id
1 'polypeptide(L)'
;MIVKCRGKKFKTYTDVEAKEAGIVPIQDWRKAIVGDWIRTWDEKILEVVGRRSEKHSSSVKEYTYIRTGYGEHGTHKNNIYAVKQESSHDRRYNGKDLLRNVRPSAMQKTFVDNLIQFGGIDPSGMWDAESVILAYQKVYRDNNPEQSLRRGISILKRSRIKEYISMNMRDKLIENNLDDDWVISQYKGIINSERTPANVKLNAVNRVSDMLGHHSKN
;
A
#
# COMPACT_ATOMS: atom_id res chain seq x y z
N MET A 1 8.88 -12.68 -32.05
CA MET A 1 7.75 -13.63 -32.30
C MET A 1 6.48 -12.91 -32.78
N ILE A 2 5.68 -13.48 -33.71
CA ILE A 2 4.37 -12.93 -34.10
C ILE A 2 3.29 -13.58 -33.22
N VAL A 3 2.55 -12.78 -32.46
CA VAL A 3 1.48 -13.23 -31.56
C VAL A 3 0.12 -12.81 -32.13
N LYS A 4 -0.88 -13.69 -32.00
CA LYS A 4 -2.27 -13.41 -32.39
C LYS A 4 -3.13 -13.27 -31.14
N CYS A 5 -3.70 -12.09 -30.91
CA CYS A 5 -4.66 -11.85 -29.83
C CYS A 5 -5.94 -11.21 -30.40
N ARG A 6 -7.12 -11.74 -30.06
CA ARG A 6 -8.44 -11.24 -30.52
C ARG A 6 -8.50 -11.01 -32.05
N GLY A 7 -7.92 -11.91 -32.84
CA GLY A 7 -7.90 -11.82 -34.30
C GLY A 7 -6.83 -10.90 -34.91
N LYS A 8 -6.14 -10.08 -34.11
CA LYS A 8 -5.07 -9.20 -34.58
C LYS A 8 -3.69 -9.84 -34.40
N LYS A 9 -2.83 -9.69 -35.39
CA LYS A 9 -1.42 -10.15 -35.34
C LYS A 9 -0.53 -8.97 -35.01
N PHE A 10 0.44 -9.16 -34.12
CA PHE A 10 1.44 -8.15 -33.77
C PHE A 10 2.72 -8.82 -33.32
N LYS A 11 3.82 -8.06 -33.36
CA LYS A 11 5.15 -8.55 -32.99
C LYS A 11 5.39 -8.34 -31.51
N THR A 12 5.94 -9.35 -30.86
CA THR A 12 6.43 -9.30 -29.49
C THR A 12 7.83 -9.89 -29.45
N TYR A 13 8.73 -9.26 -28.71
CA TYR A 13 10.08 -9.75 -28.52
C TYR A 13 10.36 -9.96 -27.04
N THR A 14 11.27 -10.87 -26.72
CA THR A 14 11.98 -10.87 -25.43
C THR A 14 13.13 -9.87 -25.48
N ASP A 15 13.72 -9.53 -24.33
CA ASP A 15 14.90 -8.65 -24.24
C ASP A 15 16.07 -9.14 -25.13
N VAL A 16 16.26 -10.47 -25.23
CA VAL A 16 17.34 -11.08 -26.03
C VAL A 16 17.04 -10.91 -27.52
N GLU A 17 15.84 -11.29 -27.95
CA GLU A 17 15.41 -11.16 -29.35
C GLU A 17 15.38 -9.68 -29.81
N ALA A 18 15.01 -8.76 -28.93
CA ALA A 18 15.00 -7.34 -29.25
C ALA A 18 16.42 -6.79 -29.45
N LYS A 19 17.39 -7.22 -28.63
CA LYS A 19 18.80 -6.86 -28.82
C LYS A 19 19.35 -7.38 -30.14
N GLU A 20 19.04 -8.63 -30.48
CA GLU A 20 19.42 -9.24 -31.76
C GLU A 20 18.78 -8.52 -32.96
N ALA A 21 17.54 -8.03 -32.79
CA ALA A 21 16.83 -7.24 -33.79
C ALA A 21 17.21 -5.74 -33.81
N GLY A 22 18.15 -5.29 -32.96
CA GLY A 22 18.55 -3.88 -32.87
C GLY A 22 17.47 -2.94 -32.33
N ILE A 23 16.47 -3.47 -31.63
CA ILE A 23 15.34 -2.73 -31.08
C ILE A 23 15.69 -2.19 -29.69
N VAL A 24 15.58 -0.87 -29.51
CA VAL A 24 15.80 -0.20 -28.23
C VAL A 24 14.45 0.13 -27.58
N PRO A 25 14.04 -0.58 -26.50
CA PRO A 25 12.75 -0.33 -25.88
C PRO A 25 12.77 0.93 -25.00
N ILE A 26 11.72 1.75 -25.14
CA ILE A 26 11.48 2.92 -24.30
C ILE A 26 10.90 2.46 -22.97
N GLN A 27 11.56 2.89 -21.88
CA GLN A 27 11.13 2.61 -20.50
C GLN A 27 9.97 3.52 -20.09
N ASP A 28 10.01 4.81 -20.48
CA ASP A 28 8.95 5.76 -20.16
C ASP A 28 7.88 5.78 -21.25
N TRP A 29 6.79 5.03 -21.01
CA TRP A 29 5.66 4.90 -21.94
C TRP A 29 5.01 6.25 -22.30
N ARG A 30 5.20 7.30 -21.48
CA ARG A 30 4.68 8.65 -21.80
C ARG A 30 5.32 9.25 -23.02
N LYS A 31 6.57 8.91 -23.29
CA LYS A 31 7.34 9.45 -24.41
C LYS A 31 7.19 8.63 -25.68
N ALA A 32 6.62 7.42 -25.58
CA ALA A 32 6.52 6.50 -26.70
C ALA A 32 5.55 7.00 -27.78
N ILE A 33 6.02 7.11 -29.01
CA ILE A 33 5.22 7.43 -30.19
C ILE A 33 4.80 6.16 -30.95
N VAL A 34 3.95 6.30 -31.96
CA VAL A 34 3.53 5.17 -32.79
C VAL A 34 4.74 4.65 -33.57
N GLY A 35 4.96 3.33 -33.53
CA GLY A 35 6.15 2.66 -34.08
C GLY A 35 7.28 2.44 -33.06
N ASP A 36 7.20 3.06 -31.88
CA ASP A 36 8.15 2.79 -30.81
C ASP A 36 7.88 1.43 -30.16
N TRP A 37 8.94 0.91 -29.54
CA TRP A 37 8.89 -0.33 -28.77
C TRP A 37 8.92 0.01 -27.29
N ILE A 38 8.02 -0.58 -26.52
CA ILE A 38 7.92 -0.39 -25.07
C ILE A 38 8.16 -1.70 -24.34
N ARG A 39 8.84 -1.64 -23.20
CA ARG A 39 9.05 -2.79 -22.32
C ARG A 39 7.89 -2.96 -21.35
N THR A 40 7.34 -4.16 -21.26
CA THR A 40 6.34 -4.57 -20.28
C THR A 40 6.97 -5.24 -19.06
N TRP A 41 6.18 -5.41 -18.00
CA TRP A 41 6.63 -6.02 -16.75
C TRP A 41 7.08 -7.49 -16.90
N ASP A 42 6.43 -8.24 -17.79
CA ASP A 42 6.78 -9.63 -18.13
C ASP A 42 7.99 -9.73 -19.09
N GLU A 43 8.81 -8.67 -19.15
CA GLU A 43 10.03 -8.57 -19.95
C GLU A 43 9.81 -8.77 -21.46
N LYS A 44 8.59 -8.51 -21.91
CA LYS A 44 8.27 -8.47 -23.33
C LYS A 44 8.40 -7.05 -23.86
N ILE A 45 8.69 -6.97 -25.14
CA ILE A 45 8.84 -5.74 -25.88
C ILE A 45 7.73 -5.72 -26.93
N LEU A 46 6.90 -4.68 -26.85
CA LEU A 46 5.70 -4.52 -27.65
C LEU A 46 5.78 -3.27 -28.51
N GLU A 47 5.26 -3.37 -29.72
CA GLU A 47 5.11 -2.21 -30.61
C GLU A 47 3.90 -1.35 -30.20
N VAL A 48 4.10 -0.04 -30.19
CA VAL A 48 3.03 0.95 -30.05
C VAL A 48 2.36 1.15 -31.40
N VAL A 49 1.16 0.62 -31.55
CA VAL A 49 0.37 0.65 -32.79
C VAL A 49 -0.46 1.92 -32.91
N GLY A 50 -0.74 2.59 -31.80
CA GLY A 50 -1.53 3.82 -31.79
C GLY A 50 -1.34 4.62 -30.51
N ARG A 51 -1.64 5.91 -30.58
CA ARG A 51 -1.63 6.81 -29.43
C ARG A 51 -2.82 7.74 -29.54
N ARG A 52 -3.56 7.90 -28.44
CA ARG A 52 -4.67 8.87 -28.35
C ARG A 52 -4.58 9.62 -27.04
N SER A 53 -5.04 10.85 -27.07
CA SER A 53 -5.21 11.66 -25.87
C SER A 53 -6.68 12.07 -25.75
N GLU A 54 -7.19 12.04 -24.53
CA GLU A 54 -8.58 12.33 -24.23
C GLU A 54 -8.67 13.19 -22.97
N LYS A 55 -9.41 14.30 -23.06
CA LYS A 55 -9.67 15.16 -21.90
C LYS A 55 -11.06 14.85 -21.36
N HIS A 56 -11.10 14.26 -20.16
CA HIS A 56 -12.38 14.06 -19.47
C HIS A 56 -12.89 15.41 -18.96
N SER A 57 -14.20 15.65 -19.03
CA SER A 57 -14.85 16.91 -18.64
C SER A 57 -14.52 17.34 -17.21
N SER A 58 -14.40 16.37 -16.29
CA SER A 58 -14.05 16.59 -14.88
C SER A 58 -12.55 16.69 -14.59
N SER A 59 -11.69 16.57 -15.60
CA SER A 59 -10.24 16.54 -15.41
C SER A 59 -9.54 17.73 -16.05
N VAL A 60 -8.67 18.37 -15.27
CA VAL A 60 -7.84 19.48 -15.76
C VAL A 60 -6.77 18.99 -16.74
N LYS A 61 -6.24 17.78 -16.51
CA LYS A 61 -5.17 17.18 -17.31
C LYS A 61 -5.72 16.21 -18.33
N GLU A 62 -5.13 16.22 -19.52
CA GLU A 62 -5.41 15.26 -20.58
C GLU A 62 -4.86 13.87 -20.23
N TYR A 63 -5.65 12.84 -20.53
CA TYR A 63 -5.26 11.45 -20.35
C TYR A 63 -4.70 10.91 -21.66
N THR A 64 -3.49 10.34 -21.61
CA THR A 64 -2.87 9.75 -22.79
C THR A 64 -2.90 8.24 -22.70
N TYR A 65 -3.27 7.61 -23.81
CA TYR A 65 -3.38 6.18 -23.98
C TYR A 65 -2.52 5.74 -25.16
N ILE A 66 -1.82 4.64 -24.98
CA ILE A 66 -1.14 3.91 -26.04
C ILE A 66 -1.90 2.64 -26.35
N ARG A 67 -1.95 2.29 -27.63
CA ARG A 67 -2.57 1.06 -28.14
C ARG A 67 -1.47 0.12 -28.58
N THR A 68 -1.49 -1.08 -28.03
CA THR A 68 -0.63 -2.20 -28.43
C THR A 68 -1.49 -3.30 -29.06
N GLY A 69 -0.86 -4.40 -29.45
CA GLY A 69 -1.57 -5.60 -29.88
C GLY A 69 -2.49 -6.23 -28.83
N TYR A 70 -2.29 -5.92 -27.54
CA TYR A 70 -3.10 -6.44 -26.43
C TYR A 70 -4.26 -5.51 -26.01
N GLY A 71 -4.30 -4.27 -26.51
CA GLY A 71 -5.36 -3.31 -26.18
C GLY A 71 -4.84 -1.89 -25.95
N GLU A 72 -5.67 -1.06 -25.33
CA GLU A 72 -5.31 0.30 -24.93
C GLU A 72 -4.90 0.36 -23.45
N HIS A 73 -3.83 1.11 -23.18
CA HIS A 73 -3.24 1.26 -21.86
C HIS A 73 -2.95 2.74 -21.59
N GLY A 74 -3.32 3.22 -20.40
CA GLY A 74 -3.04 4.60 -20.00
C GLY A 74 -1.58 4.82 -19.60
N THR A 75 -0.98 5.94 -20.00
CA THR A 75 0.44 6.26 -19.74
C THR A 75 0.68 7.07 -18.47
N HIS A 76 -0.25 7.05 -17.51
CA HIS A 76 -0.13 7.83 -16.26
C HIS A 76 0.81 7.16 -15.25
N LYS A 77 1.42 7.90 -14.31
CA LYS A 77 2.44 7.36 -13.37
C LYS A 77 2.05 6.06 -12.66
N ASN A 78 0.75 5.93 -12.38
CA ASN A 78 0.20 4.78 -11.66
C ASN A 78 -0.14 3.59 -12.59
N ASN A 79 -0.15 3.81 -13.90
CA ASN A 79 -0.45 2.83 -14.95
C ASN A 79 0.73 2.61 -15.90
N ILE A 80 1.84 3.33 -15.71
CA ILE A 80 3.13 3.01 -16.34
C ILE A 80 3.67 1.82 -15.56
N TYR A 81 3.51 0.63 -16.13
CA TYR A 81 4.00 -0.64 -15.58
C TYR A 81 5.55 -0.77 -15.62
N ALA A 82 6.29 0.35 -15.66
CA ALA A 82 7.74 0.41 -15.84
C ALA A 82 8.50 0.95 -14.61
N VAL A 83 7.97 0.74 -13.40
CA VAL A 83 8.85 0.73 -12.22
C VAL A 83 9.04 -0.72 -11.85
N LYS A 84 10.25 -1.26 -12.08
CA LYS A 84 10.66 -2.58 -11.61
C LYS A 84 10.33 -2.67 -10.12
N GLN A 85 9.36 -3.51 -9.76
CA GLN A 85 9.01 -3.82 -8.38
C GLN A 85 9.56 -5.21 -8.09
N GLU A 86 10.22 -5.40 -6.95
CA GLU A 86 10.76 -6.70 -6.54
C GLU A 86 9.64 -7.76 -6.49
N SER A 87 10.01 -8.98 -6.89
CA SER A 87 9.10 -10.10 -7.13
C SER A 87 8.23 -10.42 -5.91
N SER A 88 6.92 -10.61 -6.13
CA SER A 88 5.96 -11.03 -5.10
C SER A 88 6.17 -12.48 -4.62
N HIS A 89 7.17 -13.19 -5.14
CA HIS A 89 7.51 -14.57 -4.77
C HIS A 89 8.56 -14.64 -3.66
N ASP A 90 8.95 -13.52 -3.05
CA ASP A 90 9.71 -13.56 -1.79
C ASP A 90 8.82 -14.15 -0.69
N ARG A 91 9.22 -15.31 -0.16
CA ARG A 91 8.52 -16.06 0.89
C ARG A 91 8.26 -15.22 2.15
N ARG A 92 8.95 -14.09 2.35
CA ARG A 92 8.68 -13.14 3.46
C ARG A 92 7.30 -12.46 3.40
N TYR A 93 6.61 -12.47 2.25
CA TYR A 93 5.41 -11.65 2.02
C TYR A 93 4.16 -12.42 1.53
N ASN A 94 4.18 -13.76 1.50
CA ASN A 94 2.98 -14.56 1.21
C ASN A 94 1.91 -14.35 2.29
N GLY A 95 0.69 -13.98 1.90
CA GLY A 95 -0.45 -13.77 2.79
C GLY A 95 -0.63 -12.33 3.30
N LYS A 96 0.23 -11.39 2.91
CA LYS A 96 0.01 -9.95 3.16
C LYS A 96 -0.58 -9.35 1.89
N ASP A 97 -1.76 -8.73 2.00
CA ASP A 97 -2.31 -7.87 0.94
C ASP A 97 -1.17 -7.00 0.40
N LEU A 98 -0.90 -7.09 -0.90
CA LEU A 98 0.17 -6.33 -1.55
C LEU A 98 0.13 -4.90 -1.05
N LEU A 99 1.21 -4.46 -0.39
CA LEU A 99 1.39 -3.07 0.04
C LEU A 99 1.12 -2.18 -1.18
N ARG A 100 -0.02 -1.50 -1.19
CA ARG A 100 -0.23 -0.33 -2.06
C ARG A 100 0.82 0.68 -1.60
N ASN A 101 1.98 0.63 -2.24
CA ASN A 101 3.23 1.29 -1.88
C ASN A 101 3.18 2.82 -2.10
N VAL A 102 2.10 3.45 -1.66
CA VAL A 102 1.98 4.89 -1.56
C VAL A 102 2.36 5.22 -0.14
N ARG A 103 3.62 5.62 0.07
CA ARG A 103 4.08 6.12 1.37
C ARG A 103 3.13 7.23 1.86
N PRO A 104 2.82 7.31 3.16
CA PRO A 104 2.15 8.47 3.73
C PRO A 104 2.86 9.75 3.27
N SER A 105 2.10 10.75 2.82
CA SER A 105 2.71 12.03 2.45
C SER A 105 3.31 12.70 3.69
N ALA A 106 4.24 13.64 3.51
CA ALA A 106 4.85 14.38 4.61
C ALA A 106 3.79 15.01 5.53
N MET A 107 2.77 15.67 4.95
CA MET A 107 1.66 16.25 5.73
C MET A 107 0.85 15.18 6.48
N GLN A 108 0.63 14.00 5.88
CA GLN A 108 -0.08 12.92 6.57
C GLN A 108 0.71 12.41 7.77
N LYS A 109 2.05 12.31 7.65
CA LYS A 109 2.93 11.95 8.76
C LYS A 109 2.88 13.01 9.85
N THR A 110 3.11 14.28 9.51
CA THR A 110 3.05 15.38 10.47
C THR A 110 1.70 15.50 11.18
N PHE A 111 0.60 15.23 10.48
CA PHE A 111 -0.73 15.17 11.09
C PHE A 111 -0.80 14.07 12.16
N VAL A 112 -0.36 12.87 11.82
CA VAL A 112 -0.35 11.72 12.72
C VAL A 112 0.62 11.93 13.89
N ASP A 113 1.80 12.48 13.63
CA ASP A 113 2.81 12.74 14.68
C ASP A 113 2.30 13.77 15.69
N ASN A 114 1.63 14.84 15.23
CA ASN A 114 0.96 15.79 16.12
C ASN A 114 -0.13 15.11 16.96
N LEU A 115 -0.90 14.20 16.36
CA LEU A 115 -1.96 13.48 17.06
C LEU A 115 -1.38 12.51 18.11
N ILE A 116 -0.31 11.78 17.78
CA ILE A 116 0.39 10.87 18.69
C ILE A 116 1.10 11.61 19.84
N GLN A 117 1.51 12.87 19.62
CA GLN A 117 2.22 13.65 20.62
C GLN A 117 1.30 14.45 21.54
N PHE A 118 0.21 15.01 21.00
CA PHE A 118 -0.64 15.97 21.71
C PHE A 118 -2.11 15.57 21.78
N GLY A 119 -2.51 14.51 21.07
CA GLY A 119 -3.90 14.08 21.01
C GLY A 119 -4.34 13.34 22.27
N GLY A 120 -5.59 13.54 22.65
CA GLY A 120 -6.27 12.78 23.68
C GLY A 120 -6.88 11.49 23.14
N ILE A 121 -7.23 10.59 24.07
CA ILE A 121 -7.96 9.36 23.77
C ILE A 121 -9.23 9.39 24.61
N ASP A 122 -10.35 9.05 23.99
CA ASP A 122 -11.64 8.94 24.65
C ASP A 122 -11.74 7.66 25.49
N PRO A 123 -12.78 7.52 26.34
CA PRO A 123 -12.96 6.32 27.16
C PRO A 123 -13.12 5.01 26.37
N SER A 124 -13.39 5.08 25.06
CA SER A 124 -13.49 3.93 24.18
C SER A 124 -12.15 3.52 23.55
N GLY A 125 -11.07 4.24 23.87
CA GLY A 125 -9.74 3.99 23.33
C GLY A 125 -9.53 4.58 21.93
N MET A 126 -10.39 5.50 21.49
CA MET A 126 -10.34 6.17 20.19
C MET A 126 -9.83 7.60 20.34
N TRP A 127 -9.23 8.17 19.29
CA TRP A 127 -8.83 9.58 19.30
C TRP A 127 -10.05 10.49 19.50
N ASP A 128 -9.95 11.44 20.42
CA ASP A 128 -11.02 12.41 20.64
C ASP A 128 -11.19 13.33 19.41
N ALA A 129 -12.43 13.76 19.18
CA ALA A 129 -12.76 14.53 17.98
C ALA A 129 -12.01 15.88 17.93
N GLU A 130 -11.83 16.53 19.09
CA GLU A 130 -11.16 17.83 19.18
C GLU A 130 -9.69 17.71 18.79
N SER A 131 -8.97 16.71 19.29
CA SER A 131 -7.59 16.45 18.91
C SER A 131 -7.42 16.16 17.43
N VAL A 132 -8.33 15.38 16.83
CA VAL A 132 -8.30 15.11 15.39
C VAL A 132 -8.49 16.41 14.59
N ILE A 133 -9.43 17.26 15.01
CA ILE A 133 -9.68 18.56 14.37
C ILE A 133 -8.44 19.44 14.49
N LEU A 134 -7.92 19.66 15.70
CA LEU A 134 -6.79 20.54 15.96
C LEU A 134 -5.53 20.08 15.22
N ALA A 135 -5.21 18.78 15.26
CA ALA A 135 -4.07 18.23 14.55
C ALA A 135 -4.22 18.39 13.02
N TYR A 136 -5.42 18.17 12.50
CA TYR A 136 -5.68 18.31 11.07
C TYR A 136 -5.57 19.78 10.62
N GLN A 137 -6.22 20.71 11.34
CA GLN A 137 -6.20 22.13 11.04
C GLN A 137 -4.80 22.73 11.16
N LYS A 138 -4.01 22.31 12.15
CA LYS A 138 -2.62 22.75 12.31
C LYS A 138 -1.76 22.43 11.08
N VAL A 139 -1.97 21.26 10.46
CA VAL A 139 -1.17 20.79 9.33
C VAL A 139 -1.73 21.26 7.98
N TYR A 140 -3.03 21.12 7.78
CA TYR A 140 -3.69 21.41 6.49
C TYR A 140 -4.24 22.83 6.38
N ARG A 141 -4.17 23.63 7.46
CA ARG A 141 -4.69 25.00 7.55
C ARG A 141 -6.17 25.10 7.12
N ASP A 142 -6.94 24.05 7.39
CA ASP A 142 -8.39 24.02 7.14
C ASP A 142 -9.09 24.84 8.24
N ASN A 143 -10.15 25.56 7.88
CA ASN A 143 -10.87 26.44 8.79
C ASN A 143 -12.22 25.86 9.23
N ASN A 144 -12.69 24.79 8.59
CA ASN A 144 -13.96 24.15 8.91
C ASN A 144 -13.73 22.94 9.84
N PRO A 145 -14.18 22.96 11.11
CA PRO A 145 -13.99 21.86 12.04
C PRO A 145 -14.63 20.54 11.60
N GLU A 146 -15.84 20.59 11.04
CA GLU A 146 -16.58 19.40 10.61
C GLU A 146 -15.90 18.70 9.42
N GLN A 147 -15.44 19.48 8.44
CA GLN A 147 -14.67 18.94 7.32
C GLN A 147 -13.30 18.42 7.77
N SER A 148 -12.66 19.12 8.71
CA SER A 148 -11.38 18.71 9.29
C SER A 148 -11.51 17.36 10.00
N LEU A 149 -12.55 17.18 10.81
CA LEU A 149 -12.85 15.92 11.47
C LEU A 149 -13.09 14.81 10.44
N ARG A 150 -13.99 15.03 9.47
CA ARG A 150 -14.33 14.03 8.45
C ARG A 150 -13.10 13.59 7.65
N ARG A 151 -12.26 14.55 7.22
CA ARG A 151 -11.04 14.29 6.45
C ARG A 151 -9.95 13.65 7.32
N GLY A 152 -9.76 14.11 8.55
CA GLY A 152 -8.83 13.53 9.52
C GLY A 152 -9.14 12.06 9.79
N ILE A 153 -10.39 11.74 10.11
CA ILE A 153 -10.85 10.35 10.29
C ILE A 153 -10.64 9.52 9.02
N SER A 154 -10.90 10.10 7.83
CA SER A 154 -10.63 9.42 6.55
C SER A 154 -9.16 9.10 6.33
N ILE A 155 -8.23 9.95 6.81
CA ILE A 155 -6.78 9.68 6.77
C ILE A 155 -6.44 8.54 7.74
N LEU A 156 -6.91 8.60 8.99
CA LEU A 156 -6.64 7.59 10.02
C LEU A 156 -7.11 6.19 9.65
N LYS A 157 -8.20 6.08 8.87
CA LYS A 157 -8.73 4.79 8.40
C LYS A 157 -7.84 4.09 7.35
N ARG A 158 -6.89 4.78 6.74
CA ARG A 158 -6.04 4.21 5.66
C ARG A 158 -5.03 3.21 6.23
N SER A 159 -4.90 2.04 5.60
CA SER A 159 -4.00 0.96 6.04
C SER A 159 -2.58 1.42 6.32
N ARG A 160 -1.96 2.14 5.38
CA ARG A 160 -0.61 2.72 5.53
C ARG A 160 -0.44 3.70 6.70
N ILE A 161 -1.53 4.39 7.09
CA ILE A 161 -1.52 5.31 8.23
C ILE A 161 -1.62 4.52 9.51
N LYS A 162 -2.48 3.49 9.55
CA LYS A 162 -2.54 2.55 10.68
C LYS A 162 -1.19 1.89 10.93
N GLU A 163 -0.52 1.42 9.88
CA GLU A 163 0.82 0.83 9.97
C GLU A 163 1.85 1.82 10.53
N TYR A 164 1.86 3.05 10.02
CA TYR A 164 2.74 4.11 10.52
C TYR A 164 2.46 4.44 12.00
N ILE A 165 1.19 4.54 12.41
CA ILE A 165 0.79 4.72 13.81
C ILE A 165 1.30 3.54 14.64
N SER A 166 1.07 2.29 14.20
CA SER A 166 1.50 1.10 14.94
C SER A 166 3.01 1.05 15.13
N MET A 167 3.81 1.43 14.13
CA MET A 167 5.27 1.49 14.26
C MET A 167 5.69 2.55 15.28
N ASN A 168 5.21 3.79 15.15
CA ASN A 168 5.57 4.87 16.08
C ASN A 168 5.06 4.61 17.51
N MET A 169 3.90 3.99 17.64
CA MET A 169 3.36 3.62 18.95
C MET A 169 4.09 2.44 19.57
N ARG A 170 4.60 1.50 18.77
CA ARG A 170 5.40 0.37 19.29
C ARG A 170 6.60 0.89 20.07
N ASP A 171 7.34 1.85 19.52
CA ASP A 171 8.51 2.43 20.18
C ASP A 171 8.11 3.08 21.51
N LYS A 172 7.03 3.88 21.52
CA LYS A 172 6.49 4.50 22.74
C LYS A 172 6.01 3.48 23.78
N LEU A 173 5.36 2.40 23.35
CA LEU A 173 4.89 1.35 24.25
C LEU A 173 6.07 0.63 24.91
N ILE A 174 7.11 0.32 24.14
CA ILE A 174 8.36 -0.26 24.66
C ILE A 174 9.02 0.70 25.66
N GLU A 175 9.10 2.01 25.36
CA GLU A 175 9.59 3.02 26.30
C GLU A 175 8.80 3.08 27.61
N ASN A 176 7.52 2.68 27.59
CA ASN A 176 6.66 2.60 28.76
C ASN A 176 6.59 1.20 29.40
N ASN A 177 7.54 0.30 29.07
CA ASN A 177 7.59 -1.08 29.56
C ASN A 177 6.34 -1.92 29.21
N LEU A 178 5.67 -1.58 28.11
CA LEU A 178 4.59 -2.36 27.50
C LEU A 178 5.14 -3.11 26.29
N ASP A 179 6.21 -3.85 26.51
CA ASP A 179 6.91 -4.64 25.51
C ASP A 179 6.34 -6.07 25.38
N ASP A 180 6.97 -6.89 24.54
CA ASP A 180 6.54 -8.26 24.28
C ASP A 180 6.62 -9.11 25.58
N ASP A 181 7.59 -8.85 26.46
CA ASP A 181 7.73 -9.53 27.76
C ASP A 181 6.59 -9.17 28.72
N TRP A 182 6.19 -7.90 28.76
CA TRP A 182 5.00 -7.46 29.49
C TRP A 182 3.76 -8.19 28.99
N VAL A 183 3.55 -8.28 27.67
CA VAL A 183 2.40 -9.00 27.09
C VAL A 183 2.42 -10.48 27.50
N ILE A 184 3.58 -11.13 27.45
CA ILE A 184 3.76 -12.52 27.90
C ILE A 184 3.40 -12.65 29.38
N SER A 185 3.83 -11.70 30.23
CA SER A 185 3.51 -11.70 31.67
C SER A 185 2.00 -11.63 31.92
N GLN A 186 1.25 -10.86 31.12
CA GLN A 186 -0.21 -10.76 31.22
C GLN A 186 -0.88 -12.08 30.83
N TYR A 187 -0.47 -12.71 29.73
CA TYR A 187 -0.98 -14.04 29.36
C TYR A 187 -0.68 -15.08 30.44
N LYS A 188 0.54 -15.10 30.99
CA LYS A 188 0.90 -15.99 32.09
C LYS A 188 0.04 -15.75 33.33
N GLY A 189 -0.25 -14.49 33.66
CA GLY A 189 -1.15 -14.11 34.75
C GLY A 189 -2.59 -14.61 34.53
N ILE A 190 -3.13 -14.46 33.32
CA ILE A 190 -4.47 -14.93 32.96
C ILE A 190 -4.56 -16.46 33.08
N ILE A 191 -3.56 -17.17 32.56
CA ILE A 191 -3.49 -18.64 32.56
C ILE A 191 -3.40 -19.19 33.98
N ASN A 192 -2.53 -18.61 34.82
CA ASN A 192 -2.26 -19.10 36.17
C ASN A 192 -3.27 -18.61 37.22
N SER A 193 -4.08 -17.59 36.92
CA SER A 193 -5.07 -17.03 37.87
C SER A 193 -6.21 -18.00 38.12
N GLU A 194 -6.44 -18.41 39.37
CA GLU A 194 -7.57 -19.27 39.75
C GLU A 194 -8.94 -18.61 39.48
N ARG A 195 -9.02 -17.28 39.51
CA ARG A 195 -10.26 -16.51 39.34
C ARG A 195 -10.71 -16.38 37.89
N THR A 196 -9.81 -16.64 36.93
CA THR A 196 -10.12 -16.51 35.52
C THR A 196 -11.00 -17.69 35.04
N PRO A 197 -12.13 -17.43 34.36
CA PRO A 197 -12.96 -18.50 33.78
C PRO A 197 -12.19 -19.43 32.84
N ALA A 198 -12.53 -20.72 32.86
CA ALA A 198 -11.79 -21.76 32.13
C ALA A 198 -11.72 -21.52 30.61
N ASN A 199 -12.78 -20.98 30.01
CA ASN A 199 -12.81 -20.61 28.60
C ASN A 199 -11.82 -19.48 28.26
N VAL A 200 -11.68 -18.48 29.14
CA VAL A 200 -10.72 -17.37 28.96
C VAL A 200 -9.30 -17.89 29.10
N LYS A 201 -9.04 -18.80 30.05
CA LYS A 201 -7.75 -19.49 30.18
C LYS A 201 -7.40 -20.27 28.91
N LEU A 202 -8.33 -21.08 28.41
CA LEU A 202 -8.13 -21.87 27.20
C LEU A 202 -7.83 -20.97 25.99
N ASN A 203 -8.56 -19.86 25.84
CA ASN A 203 -8.31 -18.89 24.78
C ASN A 203 -6.92 -18.25 24.89
N ALA A 204 -6.49 -17.89 26.11
CA ALA A 204 -5.15 -17.37 26.37
C ALA A 204 -4.06 -18.40 26.02
N VAL A 205 -4.22 -19.66 26.44
CA VAL A 205 -3.30 -20.76 26.11
C VAL A 205 -3.23 -20.99 24.60
N ASN A 206 -4.37 -21.05 23.92
CA ASN A 206 -4.42 -21.23 22.46
C ASN A 206 -3.68 -20.11 21.74
N ARG A 207 -3.88 -18.85 22.16
CA ARG A 207 -3.18 -17.70 21.58
C ARG A 207 -1.65 -17.79 21.73
N VAL A 208 -1.17 -18.22 22.89
CA VAL A 208 0.25 -18.46 23.15
C VAL A 208 0.76 -19.63 22.29
N SER A 209 0.01 -20.72 22.21
CA SER A 209 0.33 -21.89 21.39
C SER A 209 0.48 -21.53 19.90
N ASP A 210 -0.42 -20.68 19.38
CA ASP A 210 -0.37 -20.18 18.01
C ASP A 210 0.87 -19.31 17.77
N MET A 211 1.21 -18.43 18.72
CA MET A 211 2.43 -17.60 18.65
C MET A 211 3.72 -18.43 18.69
N LEU A 212 3.71 -19.57 19.38
CA LEU A 212 4.82 -20.55 19.38
C LEU A 212 4.86 -21.41 18.11
N GLY A 213 3.88 -21.28 17.22
CA GLY A 213 3.87 -21.95 15.92
C GLY A 213 3.37 -23.38 15.93
N HIS A 214 2.74 -23.87 17.01
CA HIS A 214 2.25 -25.25 17.11
C HIS A 214 1.18 -25.63 16.06
N HIS A 215 0.54 -24.65 15.42
CA HIS A 215 -0.44 -24.84 14.34
C HIS A 215 0.17 -24.77 12.92
N SER A 216 1.47 -24.52 12.80
CA SER A 216 2.14 -24.42 11.50
C SER A 216 2.37 -25.83 10.96
N LYS A 217 1.51 -26.30 10.04
CA LYS A 217 1.84 -27.48 9.23
C LYS A 217 3.03 -27.14 8.34
N ASN A 218 4.16 -27.80 8.59
CA ASN A 218 5.33 -27.80 7.70
C ASN A 218 4.95 -28.16 6.27
#